data_AF-A0A931RT34-F1
#
_entry.id   AF-A0A931RT34-F1
#
_cell.length_a   1.000
_cell.length_b   1.000
_cell.length_c   1.000
_cell.angle_alpha   90.00
_cell.angle_beta   90.00
_cell.angle_gamma   90.00
#
_symmetry.space_group_name_H-M   'P 1'
#
loop_
_entity.id
_entity.type
_entity.pdbx_description
1 polymer ?
#
loop_
_entity_poly.entity_id
_entity_poly.type
_entity_poly.pdbx_seq_one_letter_code
_entity_poly.pdbx_strand_id
1 'polypeptide(L)'
;MLDTKQFLSAIQQIAEEKGISKDKIVETIQLAIAAAYKKDYGEKGQIIRAKLDPETGDIGITQIKYVIEGADEEGYVTGPLPVRAEEEKDFFERRSRERDQRMDQEP
;
A
#
# COMPACT_ATOMS: atom_id res chain seq x y z
N MET A 1 23.33 8.10 1.63
CA MET A 1 22.41 7.24 2.40
C MET A 1 21.29 8.12 2.89
N LEU A 2 20.04 7.68 2.78
CA LEU A 2 18.88 8.48 3.18
C LEU A 2 18.93 8.69 4.70
N ASP A 3 18.94 9.93 5.17
CA ASP A 3 19.14 10.25 6.58
C ASP A 3 17.79 10.16 7.32
N THR A 4 17.36 8.93 7.64
CA THR A 4 15.98 8.67 8.03
C THR A 4 15.57 9.34 9.34
N LYS A 5 16.53 9.63 10.24
CA LYS A 5 16.27 10.39 11.47
C LYS A 5 15.90 11.84 11.19
N GLN A 6 16.61 12.50 10.26
CA GLN A 6 16.27 13.86 9.84
C GLN A 6 14.91 13.89 9.12
N PHE A 7 14.64 12.88 8.29
CA PHE A 7 13.37 12.74 7.59
C PHE A 7 12.18 12.61 8.56
N LEU A 8 12.29 11.74 9.57
CA LEU A 8 11.28 11.56 10.60
C LEU A 8 11.07 12.83 11.45
N SER A 9 12.14 13.56 11.77
CA SER A 9 12.05 14.83 12.49
C SER A 9 11.33 15.91 11.68
N ALA A 10 11.59 16.01 10.37
CA ALA A 10 10.90 16.95 9.50
C ALA A 10 9.41 16.62 9.39
N ILE A 11 9.07 15.34 9.31
CA ILE A 11 7.67 14.88 9.31
C ILE A 11 6.95 15.26 10.60
N GLN A 12 7.62 15.10 11.74
CA GLN A 12 7.06 15.46 13.05
C GLN A 12 6.72 16.95 13.11
N GLN A 13 7.63 17.82 12.65
CA GLN A 13 7.38 19.27 12.59
C GLN A 13 6.17 19.61 11.71
N ILE A 14 6.09 19.00 10.51
CA ILE A 14 4.95 19.23 9.60
C ILE A 14 3.63 18.73 10.22
N ALA A 15 3.67 17.61 10.95
CA ALA A 15 2.52 17.06 11.66
C ALA A 15 1.96 18.06 12.67
N GLU A 16 2.85 18.65 13.47
CA GLU A 16 2.52 19.64 14.49
C GLU A 16 2.00 20.95 13.86
N GLU A 17 2.65 21.46 12.82
CA GLU A 17 2.22 22.68 12.12
C GLU A 17 0.86 22.55 11.44
N LYS A 18 0.57 21.37 10.87
CA LYS A 18 -0.68 21.11 10.14
C LYS A 18 -1.80 20.53 11.01
N GLY A 19 -1.52 20.22 12.28
CA GLY A 19 -2.47 19.58 13.20
C GLY A 19 -2.88 18.16 12.76
N ILE A 20 -1.99 17.44 12.07
CA ILE A 20 -2.25 16.08 11.58
C ILE A 20 -1.58 15.09 12.50
N SER A 21 -2.29 14.02 12.87
CA SER A 21 -1.72 12.94 13.68
C SER A 21 -0.50 12.31 12.98
N LYS A 22 0.60 12.15 13.71
CA LYS A 22 1.84 11.53 13.21
C LYS A 22 1.59 10.18 12.55
N ASP A 23 0.72 9.36 13.13
CA ASP A 23 0.37 8.03 12.62
C ASP A 23 -0.20 8.09 11.19
N LYS A 24 -1.04 9.08 10.89
CA LYS A 24 -1.61 9.25 9.55
C LYS A 24 -0.57 9.63 8.51
N ILE A 25 0.42 10.43 8.90
CA ILE A 25 1.50 10.82 7.98
C ILE A 25 2.41 9.63 7.71
N VAL A 26 2.79 8.90 8.77
CA VAL A 26 3.58 7.67 8.64
C VAL A 26 2.86 6.65 7.76
N GLU A 27 1.56 6.44 7.95
CA GLU A 27 0.74 5.57 7.10
C GLU A 27 0.74 6.04 5.64
N THR A 28 0.55 7.34 5.40
CA THR A 28 0.54 7.91 4.05
C THR A 28 1.89 7.70 3.34
N ILE A 29 2.99 7.85 4.07
CA ILE A 29 4.34 7.62 3.55
C ILE A 29 4.56 6.14 3.23
N GLN A 30 4.14 5.24 4.12
CA GLN A 30 4.21 3.80 3.87
C GLN A 30 3.42 3.42 2.61
N LEU A 31 2.24 3.99 2.41
CA LEU A 31 1.46 3.81 1.18
C LEU A 31 2.18 4.35 -0.06
N ALA A 32 2.79 5.53 0.04
CA ALA A 32 3.54 6.13 -1.06
C ALA A 32 4.76 5.28 -1.46
N ILE A 33 5.52 4.79 -0.47
CA ILE A 33 6.68 3.91 -0.70
C ILE A 33 6.24 2.59 -1.33
N ALA A 34 5.16 1.97 -0.81
CA ALA A 34 4.63 0.74 -1.37
C ALA A 34 4.16 0.93 -2.83
N ALA A 35 3.51 2.06 -3.13
CA ALA A 35 3.08 2.39 -4.48
C ALA A 35 4.25 2.64 -5.44
N ALA A 36 5.30 3.35 -4.99
CA ALA A 36 6.51 3.58 -5.76
C ALA A 36 7.23 2.26 -6.06
N TYR A 37 7.41 1.41 -5.05
CA TYR A 37 8.01 0.09 -5.24
C TYR A 37 7.19 -0.77 -6.21
N LYS A 38 5.86 -0.79 -6.06
CA LYS A 38 4.97 -1.52 -6.97
C LYS A 38 5.04 -1.01 -8.41
N LYS A 39 5.27 0.29 -8.60
CA LYS A 39 5.42 0.88 -9.93
C LYS A 39 6.71 0.43 -10.62
N ASP A 40 7.81 0.39 -9.88
CA ASP A 40 9.14 0.15 -10.44
C ASP A 40 9.48 -1.35 -10.51
N TYR A 41 8.96 -2.15 -9.58
CA TYR A 41 9.32 -3.57 -9.39
C TYR A 41 8.13 -4.52 -9.20
N GLY A 42 6.91 -4.01 -9.10
CA GLY A 42 5.73 -4.84 -8.83
C GLY A 42 5.09 -5.39 -10.10
N GLU A 43 4.49 -6.57 -9.98
CA GLU A 43 3.68 -7.16 -11.04
C GLU A 43 2.17 -6.95 -10.80
N LYS A 44 1.37 -7.14 -11.86
CA LYS A 44 -0.08 -7.02 -11.79
C LYS A 44 -0.64 -8.05 -10.80
N GLY A 45 -1.52 -7.62 -9.90
CA GLY A 45 -2.11 -8.47 -8.87
C GLY A 45 -1.28 -8.62 -7.59
N GLN A 46 -0.03 -8.14 -7.54
CA GLN A 46 0.76 -8.19 -6.30
C GLN A 46 0.31 -7.11 -5.31
N ILE A 47 0.27 -7.49 -4.03
CA ILE A 47 0.04 -6.57 -2.91
C ILE A 47 1.38 -6.33 -2.22
N ILE A 48 1.86 -5.09 -2.32
CA ILE A 48 3.10 -4.65 -1.67
C ILE A 48 2.74 -3.81 -0.44
N ARG A 49 3.39 -4.07 0.68
CA ARG A 49 3.28 -3.29 1.91
C ARG A 49 4.67 -2.82 2.34
N ALA A 50 4.80 -1.52 2.57
CA ALA A 50 5.96 -0.95 3.22
C ALA A 50 5.64 -0.71 4.70
N LYS A 51 6.61 -0.95 5.57
CA LYS A 51 6.56 -0.63 7.00
C LYS A 51 7.78 0.24 7.31
N LEU A 52 7.51 1.38 7.92
CA LEU A 52 8.53 2.30 8.43
C LEU A 52 8.56 2.18 9.94
N ASP A 53 9.72 1.85 10.49
CA ASP A 53 9.98 1.91 11.92
C ASP A 53 10.32 3.37 12.30
N PRO A 54 9.51 4.03 13.14
CA PRO A 54 9.73 5.42 13.51
C PRO A 54 10.84 5.62 14.55
N GLU A 55 11.32 4.55 15.19
CA GLU A 55 12.40 4.63 16.19
C GLU A 55 13.77 4.41 15.53
N THR A 56 13.87 3.40 14.66
CA THR A 56 15.13 3.08 13.97
C THR A 56 15.26 3.81 12.63
N GLY A 57 14.13 4.16 11.99
CA GLY A 57 14.11 4.67 10.63
C GLY A 57 14.27 3.57 9.57
N ASP A 58 14.14 2.30 9.94
CA ASP A 58 14.23 1.20 8.98
C ASP A 58 12.96 1.09 8.14
N ILE A 59 13.14 0.83 6.85
CA ILE A 59 12.04 0.61 5.91
C ILE A 59 12.09 -0.84 5.45
N GLY A 60 11.06 -1.60 5.82
CA GLY A 60 10.84 -2.96 5.32
C GLY A 60 9.78 -2.98 4.23
N ILE A 61 10.07 -3.60 3.10
CA ILE A 61 9.09 -3.83 2.02
C ILE A 61 8.78 -5.31 1.96
N THR A 62 7.49 -5.65 1.95
CA THR A 62 7.00 -7.02 1.97
C THR A 62 5.92 -7.23 0.92
N GLN A 63 5.90 -8.42 0.32
CA GLN A 63 4.81 -8.85 -0.54
C GLN A 63 3.82 -9.67 0.29
N ILE A 64 2.55 -9.26 0.30
CA ILE A 64 1.49 -9.97 0.99
C ILE A 64 0.92 -11.03 0.06
N LYS A 65 0.79 -12.25 0.59
CA LYS A 65 0.17 -13.39 -0.10
C LYS A 65 -0.97 -13.93 0.77
N TYR A 66 -2.01 -14.41 0.10
CA TYR A 66 -3.13 -15.07 0.75
C TYR A 66 -2.92 -16.58 0.77
N VAL A 67 -3.14 -17.20 1.92
CA VAL A 67 -3.16 -18.66 2.06
C VAL A 67 -4.55 -19.13 1.67
N ILE A 68 -4.60 -20.07 0.74
CA ILE A 68 -5.85 -20.69 0.24
C ILE A 68 -5.85 -22.17 0.59
N GLU A 69 -7.04 -22.75 0.71
CA GLU A 69 -7.22 -24.17 1.07
C GLU A 69 -6.92 -25.11 -0.09
N GLY A 70 -7.12 -24.67 -1.33
CA GLY A 70 -6.91 -25.49 -2.51
C GLY A 70 -6.82 -24.68 -3.79
N ALA A 71 -5.99 -25.18 -4.71
CA ALA A 71 -5.92 -24.75 -6.10
C ALA A 71 -5.97 -25.99 -7.01
N ASP A 72 -6.55 -25.85 -8.19
CA ASP A 72 -6.52 -26.91 -9.20
C ASP A 72 -5.16 -26.94 -9.95
N GLU A 73 -5.01 -27.88 -10.89
CA GLU A 73 -3.77 -28.06 -11.66
C GLU A 73 -3.44 -26.86 -12.57
N GLU A 74 -4.44 -26.04 -12.90
CA GLU A 74 -4.30 -24.80 -13.66
C GLU A 74 -4.00 -23.59 -12.75
N GLY A 75 -4.05 -23.75 -11.44
CA GLY A 75 -3.74 -22.74 -10.43
C GLY A 75 -4.93 -21.85 -10.04
N TYR A 76 -6.16 -22.21 -10.41
CA TYR A 76 -7.36 -21.51 -9.97
C TYR A 76 -7.74 -21.93 -8.54
N VAL A 77 -8.18 -20.96 -7.75
CA VAL A 77 -8.61 -21.17 -6.37
C VAL A 77 -9.89 -22.01 -6.37
N THR A 78 -9.88 -23.15 -5.69
CA THR A 78 -11.03 -24.07 -5.60
C THR A 78 -11.82 -23.91 -4.29
N GLY A 79 -11.22 -23.27 -3.28
CA GLY A 79 -11.85 -22.94 -1.99
C GLY A 79 -12.42 -21.52 -1.93
N PRO A 80 -13.11 -21.16 -0.83
CA PRO A 80 -13.53 -19.77 -0.61
C PRO A 80 -12.31 -18.85 -0.53
N LEU A 81 -12.41 -17.67 -1.13
CA LEU A 81 -11.40 -16.64 -0.95
C LEU A 81 -11.39 -16.17 0.51
N PRO A 82 -10.21 -15.87 1.08
CA PRO A 82 -10.17 -15.24 2.40
C PRO A 82 -10.93 -13.92 2.36
N VAL A 83 -11.77 -13.66 3.36
CA VAL A 83 -12.64 -12.45 3.46
C VAL A 83 -11.86 -11.16 3.17
N ARG A 84 -10.63 -11.06 3.71
CA ARG A 84 -9.76 -9.89 3.51
C ARG A 84 -9.36 -9.69 2.04
N ALA A 85 -9.16 -10.77 1.29
CA ALA A 85 -8.84 -10.71 -0.14
C ALA A 85 -10.03 -10.20 -0.96
N GLU A 86 -11.26 -10.57 -0.58
CA GLU A 86 -12.49 -10.09 -1.22
C GLU A 86 -12.68 -8.59 -0.99
N GLU A 87 -12.55 -8.11 0.26
CA GLU A 87 -12.68 -6.70 0.62
C GLU A 87 -11.66 -5.81 -0.12
N GLU A 88 -10.39 -6.24 -0.17
CA GLU A 88 -9.34 -5.49 -0.85
C GLU A 88 -9.56 -5.46 -2.37
N LYS A 89 -9.97 -6.58 -2.99
CA LYS A 89 -10.29 -6.63 -4.43
C LYS A 89 -11.39 -5.64 -4.79
N ASP A 90 -12.48 -5.65 -4.02
CA ASP A 90 -13.63 -4.76 -4.20
C ASP A 90 -13.23 -3.29 -4.09
N PHE A 91 -12.41 -2.95 -3.08
CA PHE A 91 -11.92 -1.59 -2.87
C PHE A 91 -11.05 -1.10 -4.03
N PHE A 92 -10.11 -1.93 -4.51
CA PHE A 92 -9.24 -1.58 -5.63
C PHE A 92 -10.01 -1.44 -6.95
N GLU A 93 -10.99 -2.31 -7.21
CA GLU A 93 -11.83 -2.20 -8.41
C GLU A 93 -12.68 -0.93 -8.40
N ARG A 94 -13.33 -0.60 -7.28
CA ARG A 94 -14.11 0.65 -7.16
C ARG A 94 -13.22 1.87 -7.42
N ARG A 95 -12.05 1.93 -6.79
CA ARG A 95 -11.11 3.05 -6.95
C ARG A 95 -10.54 3.14 -8.37
N SER A 96 -10.37 2.01 -9.06
CA SER A 96 -9.94 2.02 -10.47
C SER A 96 -11.03 2.58 -11.37
N ARG A 97 -12.27 2.09 -11.21
CA ARG A 97 -13.43 2.60 -11.97
C ARG A 97 -13.66 4.10 -11.73
N GLU A 98 -13.47 4.57 -10.51
CA GLU A 98 -13.58 6.00 -10.15
C GLU A 98 -12.50 6.87 -10.79
N ARG A 99 -11.26 6.36 -10.94
CA ARG A 99 -10.21 7.10 -11.66
C ARG A 99 -10.46 7.14 -13.16
N ASP A 100 -10.87 6.03 -13.73
CA ASP A 100 -11.15 5.93 -15.17
C ASP A 100 -12.29 6.90 -15.53
N GLN A 101 -13.36 6.97 -14.72
CA GLN A 101 -14.46 7.93 -14.88
C GLN A 101 -14.07 9.40 -14.71
N ARG A 102 -12.99 9.70 -13.98
CA ARG A 102 -12.46 11.07 -13.83
C ARG A 102 -11.59 11.48 -15.01
N MET A 103 -10.92 10.54 -15.67
CA MET A 103 -10.11 10.83 -16.86
C MET A 103 -10.98 11.10 -18.10
N ASP A 104 -12.18 10.50 -18.15
CA ASP A 104 -13.14 10.74 -19.24
C ASP A 104 -13.90 12.09 -19.12
N GLN A 105 -13.66 12.88 -18.05
CA GLN A 105 -14.31 14.19 -17.81
C GLN A 105 -13.38 15.41 -17.95
N GLU A 106 -12.12 15.25 -18.35
CA GLU A 106 -11.28 16.40 -18.72
C GLU A 106 -11.51 16.79 -20.19
N PRO A 107 -11.87 18.06 -20.49
CA PRO A 107 -12.08 18.56 -21.85
C PRO A 107 -10.78 18.75 -22.65
#